data_AF-A0A2E9Y7A4-F1
#
_entry.id   AF-A0A2E9Y7A4-F1
#
_cell.length_a   1.000
_cell.length_b   1.000
_cell.length_c   1.000
_cell.angle_alpha   90.00
_cell.angle_beta   90.00
_cell.angle_gamma   90.00
#
_symmetry.space_group_name_H-M   'P 1'
#
loop_
_entity.id
_entity.type
_entity.pdbx_description
1 polymer ?
#
loop_
_entity_poly.entity_id
_entity_poly.type
_entity_poly.pdbx_seq_one_letter_code
_entity_poly.pdbx_strand_id
1 'polypeptide(L)' 'MDSDVSPTYGDQEGTTYNGHFGCICYHPLFPFNQFGDLERRRPRSGNMHSADGWRDILAPVVVRYTEERP' A
#
# COMPACT_ATOMS: atom_id res chain seq x y z
N MET A 1 -3.22 -5.48 -8.37
CA MET A 1 -2.97 -4.73 -7.12
C MET A 1 -2.48 -3.39 -7.57
N ASP A 2 -3.33 -2.38 -7.44
CA ASP A 2 -3.01 -1.02 -7.84
C ASP A 2 -2.49 -0.27 -6.62
N SER A 3 -1.47 0.55 -6.84
CA SER A 3 -0.91 1.45 -5.85
C SER A 3 -1.49 2.85 -6.04
N ASP A 4 -1.79 3.53 -4.95
CA ASP A 4 -2.44 4.85 -4.98
C ASP A 4 -1.41 5.96 -4.69
N VAL A 5 -1.78 7.22 -4.94
CA VAL A 5 -1.00 8.39 -4.55
C VAL A 5 -1.54 8.95 -3.24
N SER A 6 -0.65 9.22 -2.28
CA SER A 6 -1.00 9.91 -1.04
C SER A 6 -0.09 11.14 -0.88
N PRO A 7 -0.52 12.31 -1.38
CA PRO A 7 0.26 13.55 -1.29
C PRO A 7 0.52 13.92 0.16
N THR A 8 1.71 14.48 0.40
CA THR A 8 2.14 14.86 1.74
C THR A 8 2.50 16.34 1.79
N TYR A 9 2.35 16.94 2.97
CA TYR A 9 2.59 18.37 3.21
C TYR A 9 3.68 18.54 4.25
N GLY A 10 4.62 19.47 4.02
CA GLY A 10 5.81 19.63 4.86
C GLY A 10 6.76 18.42 4.78
N ASP A 11 7.56 18.22 5.82
CA ASP A 11 8.59 17.17 5.86
C ASP A 11 8.09 15.90 6.56
N GLN A 12 7.05 15.27 6.01
CA GLN A 12 6.56 14.00 6.53
C GLN A 12 7.56 12.86 6.27
N GLU A 13 7.89 12.12 7.34
CA GLU A 13 8.91 11.07 7.31
C GLU A 13 8.58 9.97 6.28
N GLY A 14 9.58 9.55 5.50
CA GLY A 14 9.46 8.45 4.54
C GLY A 14 8.73 8.83 3.24
N THR A 15 8.40 10.11 3.04
CA THR A 15 7.89 10.61 1.77
C THR A 15 9.04 10.91 0.81
N THR A 16 8.79 10.73 -0.49
CA THR A 16 9.80 11.04 -1.52
C THR A 16 9.09 11.47 -2.80
N TYR A 17 9.84 12.15 -3.67
CA TYR A 17 9.34 12.50 -4.99
C TYR A 17 9.03 11.25 -5.82
N ASN A 18 7.80 11.16 -6.32
CA ASN A 18 7.38 10.18 -7.30
C ASN A 18 7.28 10.86 -8.67
N GLY A 19 8.10 10.44 -9.64
CA GLY A 19 8.13 11.03 -10.98
C GLY A 19 6.89 10.73 -11.84
N HIS A 20 6.12 9.69 -11.52
CA HIS A 20 4.87 9.37 -12.20
C HIS A 20 3.73 10.32 -11.76
N PHE A 21 3.64 10.62 -10.47
CA PHE A 21 2.63 11.54 -9.92
C PHE A 21 3.07 13.01 -9.89
N GLY A 22 4.37 13.27 -10.04
CA GLY A 22 4.92 14.63 -10.07
C GLY A 22 4.91 15.34 -8.72
N CYS A 23 4.84 14.61 -7.59
CA CYS A 23 4.77 15.20 -6.25
C CYS A 23 5.58 14.40 -5.22
N ILE A 24 5.83 15.02 -4.07
CA ILE A 24 6.30 14.32 -2.86
C ILE A 24 5.09 13.63 -2.26
N CYS A 25 5.17 12.31 -2.14
CA CYS A 25 4.05 11.52 -1.66
C CYS A 25 4.54 10.24 -0.98
N TYR A 26 3.60 9.53 -0.38
CA TYR A 26 3.72 8.08 -0.23
C TYR A 26 3.17 7.37 -1.47
N HIS A 27 3.63 6.14 -1.70
CA HIS A 27 3.10 5.23 -2.73
C HIS A 27 2.48 3.98 -2.06
N PRO A 28 1.37 4.12 -1.31
CA PRO A 28 0.83 3.06 -0.47
C PRO A 28 0.39 1.80 -1.24
N LEU A 29 0.32 0.69 -0.49
CA LEU A 29 -0.39 -0.53 -0.87
C LEU A 29 -1.63 -0.71 -0.01
N PHE A 30 -2.72 -1.12 -0.66
CA PHE A 30 -4.01 -1.41 -0.04
C PHE A 30 -4.55 -2.75 -0.57
N PRO A 31 -4.66 -3.79 0.27
CA PRO A 31 -5.44 -4.98 -0.05
C PRO A 31 -6.89 -4.74 0.38
N PHE A 32 -7.82 -4.92 -0.55
CA PHE A 32 -9.25 -4.89 -0.28
C PHE A 32 -9.82 -6.30 -0.40
N ASN A 33 -10.83 -6.63 0.39
CA ASN A 33 -11.56 -7.88 0.26
C ASN A 33 -12.66 -7.79 -0.83
N GLN A 34 -13.37 -8.89 -1.07
CA GLN A 34 -14.43 -8.95 -2.08
C GLN A 34 -15.64 -8.04 -1.81
N PHE A 35 -15.80 -7.53 -0.59
CA PHE A 35 -16.86 -6.60 -0.21
C PHE A 35 -16.43 -5.14 -0.36
N GLY A 36 -15.16 -4.90 -0.71
CA GLY A 36 -14.58 -3.57 -0.81
C GLY A 36 -14.04 -3.03 0.52
N ASP A 37 -14.00 -3.84 1.59
CA ASP A 37 -13.40 -3.40 2.86
C ASP A 37 -11.88 -3.42 2.77
N LEU A 38 -11.26 -2.47 3.45
CA LEU A 38 -9.82 -2.38 3.54
C LEU A 38 -9.26 -3.40 4.55
N GLU A 39 -8.46 -4.34 4.07
CA GLU A 39 -7.86 -5.36 4.91
C GLU A 39 -6.62 -4.85 5.67
N ARG A 40 -5.76 -4.10 4.98
CA ARG A 40 -4.52 -3.53 5.54
C ARG A 40 -4.09 -2.27 4.79
N ARG A 41 -3.20 -1.49 5.39
CA ARG A 41 -2.51 -0.38 4.73
C ARG A 41 -1.03 -0.46 5.02
N ARG A 42 -0.20 -0.24 3.99
CA ARG A 42 1.24 -0.02 4.16
C ARG A 42 1.64 1.28 3.44
N PRO A 43 1.86 2.40 4.15
CA PRO A 43 2.50 3.55 3.54
C PRO A 43 3.94 3.16 3.15
N ARG A 44 4.35 3.62 1.98
CA ARG A 44 5.67 3.35 1.40
C ARG A 44 6.22 4.62 0.80
N SER A 45 7.54 4.67 0.66
CA SER A 45 8.23 5.75 -0.02
C SER A 45 7.66 5.96 -1.42
N GLY A 46 7.46 7.23 -1.79
CA GLY A 46 6.87 7.64 -3.07
C GLY A 46 7.58 7.05 -4.29
N ASN A 47 8.88 6.78 -4.22
CA ASN A 47 9.69 6.30 -5.35
C ASN A 47 9.73 4.76 -5.50
N MET A 48 9.03 4.01 -4.65
CA MET A 48 8.99 2.55 -4.76
C MET A 48 8.19 2.10 -5.99
N HIS A 49 8.61 1.01 -6.62
CA HIS A 49 7.85 0.39 -7.70
C HIS A 49 6.47 -0.07 -7.21
N SER A 50 5.45 0.01 -8.07
CA SER A 50 4.04 -0.21 -7.69
C SER A 50 3.82 -1.54 -6.98
N ALA A 51 4.43 -2.63 -7.44
CA ALA A 51 4.29 -3.95 -6.83
C ALA A 51 5.23 -4.21 -5.65
N ASP A 52 6.20 -3.34 -5.35
CA ASP A 52 7.23 -3.66 -4.34
C ASP A 52 6.63 -3.88 -2.93
N GLY A 53 6.95 -5.02 -2.30
CA GLY A 53 6.41 -5.39 -0.98
C GLY A 53 4.97 -5.94 -0.97
N TRP A 54 4.38 -6.26 -2.14
CA TRP A 54 2.99 -6.77 -2.23
C TRP A 54 2.75 -8.07 -1.45
N ARG A 55 3.73 -8.99 -1.43
CA ARG A 55 3.59 -10.26 -0.72
C ARG A 55 3.49 -10.07 0.78
N ASP A 56 4.31 -9.17 1.34
CA ASP A 56 4.36 -8.93 2.79
C ASP A 56 3.03 -8.40 3.35
N ILE A 57 2.31 -7.59 2.57
CA ILE A 57 1.04 -7.03 2.99
C ILE A 57 -0.13 -8.00 2.73
N LEU A 58 -0.06 -8.82 1.68
CA LEU A 58 -1.13 -9.74 1.30
C LEU A 58 -1.06 -11.10 2.01
N ALA A 59 0.13 -11.67 2.18
CA ALA A 59 0.32 -12.99 2.81
C ALA A 59 -0.37 -13.13 4.18
N PRO A 60 -0.25 -12.17 5.13
CA PRO A 60 -0.93 -12.31 6.41
C PRO A 60 -2.46 -12.19 6.31
N VAL A 61 -2.99 -11.53 5.26
CA VAL A 61 -4.44 -11.49 5.00
C VAL A 61 -4.92 -12.86 4.53
N VAL A 62 -4.19 -13.48 3.60
CA VAL A 62 -4.51 -14.81 3.07
C VAL A 62 -4.44 -15.89 4.15
N VAL A 63 -3.42 -15.85 5.01
CA VAL A 63 -3.28 -16.78 6.15
C VAL A 63 -4.51 -16.68 7.06
N ARG A 64 -4.89 -15.45 7.46
CA ARG A 64 -6.06 -15.22 8.32
C ARG A 64 -7.34 -15.82 7.72
N TYR A 65 -7.60 -15.56 6.44
CA TYR A 65 -8.75 -16.15 5.75
C TYR A 65 -8.68 -17.67 5.57
N THR A 66 -7.50 -18.27 5.64
CA THR A 66 -7.36 -19.73 5.57
C THR A 66 -7.64 -20.37 6.92
N GLU A 67 -7.21 -19.74 8.01
CA GLU A 67 -7.47 -20.18 9.39
C GLU A 67 -8.92 -19.98 9.82
N GLU A 68 -9.59 -18.95 9.30
CA GLU A 68 -11.01 -18.67 9.56
C GLU A 68 -11.98 -19.58 8.80
N ARG A 69 -11.48 -20.42 7.88
CA ARG A 69 -12.31 -21.37 7.13
C ARG A 69 -12.57 -22.63 7.96
N PRO A 70 -13.83 -23.03 8.17
CA PRO A 70 -14.18 -24.26 8.89
C PRO A 70 -13.71 -25.53 8.16
#